data_AF-A0A2P8WIK7-F1
#
_entry.id   AF-A0A2P8WIK7-F1
#
_cell.length_a   1.000
_cell.length_b   1.000
_cell.length_c   1.000
_cell.angle_alpha   90.00
_cell.angle_beta   90.00
_cell.angle_gamma   90.00
#
_symmetry.space_group_name_H-M   'P 1'
#
loop_
_entity.id
_entity.type
_entity.pdbx_description
1 polymer ?
#
loop_
_entity_poly.entity_id
_entity_poly.type
_entity_poly.pdbx_seq_one_letter_code
_entity_poly.pdbx_strand_id
1 'polypeptide(L)'
;MVWIGSIVAVVAAAGLGFAQLQGTPRLLLILAPLLYILGVQISTFTINVPLNNQLQTLQVDAIGETALKSARLHFEPQWNQWNVNRALLASLTSALLMVLLCQL
;
A
#
# COMPACT_ATOMS: atom_id res chain seq x y z
N MET A 1 3.48 13.91 5.14
CA MET A 1 3.98 12.73 4.39
C MET A 1 4.18 11.56 5.34
N VAL A 2 3.10 10.93 5.81
CA VAL A 2 3.19 9.86 6.83
C VAL A 2 3.50 8.48 6.20
N TRP A 3 3.16 8.26 4.93
CA TRP A 3 3.33 6.96 4.27
C TRP A 3 4.76 6.60 3.87
N ILE A 4 5.71 7.54 3.82
CA ILE A 4 7.11 7.24 3.44
C ILE A 4 7.80 6.43 4.54
N GLY A 5 7.37 6.61 5.80
CA GLY A 5 7.93 5.89 6.94
C GLY A 5 7.82 4.38 6.81
N SER A 6 6.77 3.85 6.18
CA SER A 6 6.62 2.41 5.98
C SER A 6 7.60 1.84 4.95
N ILE A 7 7.94 2.61 3.90
CA ILE A 7 8.97 2.23 2.93
C ILE A 7 10.30 2.06 3.65
N VAL A 8 10.67 3.06 4.45
CA VAL A 8 11.92 3.04 5.22
C VAL A 8 11.93 1.88 6.21
N ALA A 9 10.83 1.65 6.93
CA ALA A 9 10.73 0.57 7.91
C ALA A 9 10.90 -0.82 7.27
N VAL A 10 10.25 -1.08 6.13
CA VAL A 10 10.32 -2.38 5.45
C VAL A 10 11.72 -2.63 4.86
N VAL A 11 12.38 -1.60 4.33
CA VAL A 11 13.78 -1.68 3.86
C VAL A 11 14.75 -1.90 5.03
N ALA A 12 14.56 -1.18 6.13
CA ALA A 12 15.39 -1.33 7.33
C ALA A 12 15.25 -2.74 7.93
N ALA A 13 14.03 -3.27 8.04
CA ALA A 13 13.78 -4.63 8.52
C ALA A 13 14.50 -5.68 7.65
N ALA A 14 14.45 -5.51 6.32
CA ALA A 14 15.17 -6.39 5.41
C ALA A 14 16.70 -6.29 5.59
N GLY A 15 17.24 -5.07 5.76
CA GLY A 15 18.67 -4.86 5.99
C GLY A 15 19.18 -5.50 7.30
N LEU A 16 18.44 -5.32 8.39
CA LEU A 16 18.78 -5.87 9.70
C LEU A 16 18.76 -7.40 9.71
N GLY A 17 17.78 -8.02 9.05
CA GLY A 17 17.65 -9.48 9.02
C GLY A 17 18.54 -10.20 8.00
N PHE A 18 19.15 -9.47 7.05
CA PHE A 18 19.80 -10.08 5.89
C PHE A 18 20.99 -10.98 6.24
N ALA A 19 21.84 -10.53 7.17
CA ALA A 19 23.02 -11.26 7.59
C ALA A 19 22.70 -12.46 8.50
N GLN A 20 21.61 -12.38 9.25
CA GLN A 20 21.21 -13.35 10.28
C GLN A 20 20.49 -14.56 9.67
N LEU A 21 19.62 -14.35 8.68
CA LEU A 21 18.86 -15.42 8.05
C LEU A 21 19.65 -16.07 6.91
N GLN A 22 19.45 -17.36 6.66
CA GLN A 22 20.02 -18.09 5.51
C GLN A 22 18.95 -18.93 4.81
N GLY A 23 19.16 -19.28 3.54
CA GLY A 23 18.22 -20.13 2.79
C GLY A 23 16.84 -19.49 2.57
N THR A 24 15.77 -20.26 2.77
CA THR A 24 14.38 -19.84 2.50
C THR A 24 13.95 -18.57 3.27
N PRO A 25 14.21 -18.44 4.59
CA PRO A 25 13.90 -17.20 5.33
C PRO A 25 14.54 -15.95 4.73
N ARG A 26 15.79 -16.03 4.24
CA ARG A 26 16.44 -14.88 3.57
C ARG A 26 15.76 -14.51 2.27
N LEU A 27 15.33 -15.49 1.48
CA LEU A 27 14.56 -15.22 0.25
C LEU A 27 13.23 -14.54 0.57
N LEU A 28 12.50 -15.01 1.59
CA LEU A 28 11.26 -14.39 2.05
C LEU A 28 11.47 -12.96 2.56
N LEU A 29 12.60 -12.70 3.24
CA LEU A 29 12.99 -11.37 3.71
C LEU A 29 13.18 -10.36 2.56
N ILE A 30 13.61 -10.83 1.39
CA ILE A 30 13.76 -9.99 0.18
C ILE A 30 12.41 -9.83 -0.53
N LEU A 31 11.62 -10.89 -0.61
CA LEU A 31 10.34 -10.89 -1.33
C LEU A 31 9.27 -10.07 -0.61
N ALA A 32 9.23 -10.06 0.72
CA ALA A 32 8.22 -9.33 1.48
C ALA A 32 8.26 -7.80 1.23
N PRO A 33 9.44 -7.13 1.21
CA PRO A 33 9.58 -5.75 0.75
C PRO A 33 9.13 -5.53 -0.70
N LEU A 34 9.52 -6.41 -1.62
CA LEU A 34 9.14 -6.27 -3.03
C LEU A 34 7.62 -6.34 -3.20
N LEU A 35 6.97 -7.29 -2.52
CA LEU A 35 5.51 -7.39 -2.49
C LEU A 35 4.86 -6.11 -1.96
N TYR A 36 5.44 -5.53 -0.90
CA TYR A 36 4.94 -4.27 -0.32
C TYR A 36 5.11 -3.09 -1.28
N ILE A 37 6.29 -2.91 -1.87
CA ILE A 37 6.56 -1.79 -2.78
C ILE A 37 5.68 -1.90 -4.03
N LEU A 38 5.67 -3.07 -4.68
CA LEU A 38 4.91 -3.28 -5.91
C LEU A 38 3.40 -3.26 -5.66
N GLY A 39 2.95 -3.89 -4.58
CA GLY A 39 1.54 -4.02 -4.26
C GLY A 39 0.92 -2.79 -3.63
N VAL A 40 1.63 -2.17 -2.68
CA VAL A 40 1.12 -1.07 -1.86
C VAL A 40 1.55 0.28 -2.42
N GLN A 41 2.84 0.47 -2.68
CA GLN A 41 3.35 1.80 -3.06
C GLN A 41 2.97 2.16 -4.50
N ILE A 42 3.22 1.27 -5.46
CA ILE A 42 2.90 1.55 -6.87
C ILE A 42 1.40 1.84 -7.03
N SER A 43 0.50 0.99 -6.52
CA SER A 43 -0.95 1.21 -6.61
C SER A 43 -1.39 2.51 -5.93
N THR A 44 -0.73 2.90 -4.83
CA THR A 44 -0.98 4.19 -4.19
C THR A 44 -0.67 5.34 -5.13
N PHE A 45 0.50 5.35 -5.76
CA PHE A 45 0.94 6.43 -6.64
C PHE A 45 0.20 6.47 -7.98
N THR A 46 -0.11 5.31 -8.57
CA THR A 46 -0.67 5.23 -9.92
C THR A 46 -2.18 5.24 -9.97
N ILE A 47 -2.86 4.90 -8.86
CA ILE A 47 -4.32 4.74 -8.84
C ILE A 47 -4.94 5.62 -7.75
N ASN A 48 -4.60 5.39 -6.49
CA ASN A 48 -5.30 6.06 -5.39
C ASN A 48 -4.99 7.57 -5.33
N VAL A 49 -3.75 7.99 -5.56
CA VAL A 49 -3.38 9.41 -5.60
C VAL A 49 -4.07 10.13 -6.76
N PRO A 50 -4.02 9.64 -8.02
CA PRO A 50 -4.77 10.24 -9.12
C PRO A 50 -6.29 10.35 -8.86
N LEU A 51 -6.91 9.28 -8.34
CA LEU A 51 -8.33 9.30 -7.99
C LEU A 51 -8.65 10.33 -6.90
N ASN A 52 -7.80 10.45 -5.88
CA ASN A 52 -7.95 11.47 -4.84
C ASN A 52 -7.79 12.89 -5.42
N ASN A 53 -6.83 13.10 -6.32
CA ASN A 53 -6.63 14.38 -6.97
C ASN A 53 -7.83 14.77 -7.84
N GLN A 54 -8.46 13.82 -8.53
CA GLN A 54 -9.70 14.05 -9.27
C GLN A 54 -10.85 14.47 -8.36
N LEU A 55 -11.00 13.87 -7.17
CA LEU A 55 -12.00 14.33 -6.20
C LEU A 55 -11.72 15.76 -5.73
N GLN A 56 -10.45 16.13 -5.54
CA GLN A 56 -10.06 17.47 -5.07
C GLN A 56 -10.39 18.58 -6.08
N THR A 57 -10.59 18.27 -7.36
CA THR A 57 -11.00 19.28 -8.35
C THR A 57 -12.51 19.56 -8.34
N LEU A 58 -13.31 18.72 -7.66
CA LEU A 58 -14.75 18.91 -7.57
C LEU A 58 -15.10 20.00 -6.54
N GLN A 59 -15.85 21.01 -6.98
CA GLN A 59 -16.44 22.01 -6.09
C GLN A 59 -17.73 21.45 -5.49
N VAL A 60 -17.59 20.71 -4.39
CA VAL A 60 -18.69 19.95 -3.76
C VAL A 60 -19.88 20.84 -3.38
N ASP A 61 -19.62 22.09 -3.02
CA ASP A 61 -20.64 23.07 -2.62
C ASP A 61 -21.39 23.70 -3.80
N ALA A 62 -20.87 23.54 -5.03
CA ALA A 62 -21.42 24.16 -6.25
C ALA A 62 -22.02 23.15 -7.23
N ILE A 63 -21.84 21.84 -7.00
CA ILE A 63 -22.36 20.78 -7.87
C ILE A 63 -23.66 20.19 -7.33
N GLY A 64 -24.62 19.96 -8.23
CA GLY A 64 -25.91 19.36 -7.87
C GLY A 64 -25.78 17.89 -7.42
N GLU A 65 -26.74 17.42 -6.63
CA GLU A 65 -26.75 16.08 -6.03
C GLU A 65 -26.54 14.94 -7.04
N THR A 66 -27.11 15.05 -8.24
CA THR A 66 -26.95 14.06 -9.31
C THR A 66 -25.50 13.94 -9.78
N ALA A 67 -24.80 15.07 -9.92
CA ALA A 67 -23.38 15.09 -10.33
C ALA A 67 -22.48 14.54 -9.21
N LEU A 68 -22.79 14.87 -7.96
CA LEU A 68 -22.15 14.34 -6.75
C LEU A 68 -22.27 12.81 -6.68
N LYS A 69 -23.46 12.27 -6.93
CA LYS A 69 -23.70 10.82 -6.99
C LYS A 69 -22.91 10.16 -8.12
N SER A 70 -22.84 10.79 -9.30
CA SER A 70 -22.06 10.29 -10.43
C SER A 70 -20.57 10.23 -10.12
N ALA A 71 -20.01 11.30 -9.54
CA ALA A 71 -18.60 11.34 -9.12
C ALA A 71 -18.27 10.24 -8.11
N ARG A 72 -19.15 10.04 -7.12
CA ARG A 72 -19.01 8.97 -6.13
C ARG A 72 -19.00 7.58 -6.77
N LEU A 73 -19.94 7.30 -7.69
CA LEU A 73 -20.02 6.01 -8.39
C LEU A 73 -18.80 5.74 -9.27
N HIS A 74 -18.13 6.78 -9.78
CA HIS A 74 -16.91 6.63 -10.56
C HIS A 74 -15.68 6.36 -9.66
N PHE A 75 -15.62 7.02 -8.51
CA PHE A 75 -14.49 6.94 -7.59
C PHE A 75 -14.49 5.67 -6.73
N GLU A 76 -15.61 5.38 -6.05
CA GLU A 76 -15.66 4.38 -4.98
C GLU A 76 -15.26 2.97 -5.42
N PRO A 77 -15.72 2.41 -6.55
CA PRO A 77 -15.43 1.02 -6.90
C PRO A 77 -13.93 0.77 -7.08
N GLN A 78 -13.26 1.62 -7.87
CA GLN A 78 -11.83 1.49 -8.13
C GLN A 78 -11.03 1.78 -6.85
N TRP A 79 -11.36 2.86 -6.15
CA TRP A 79 -10.63 3.23 -4.94
C TRP A 79 -10.74 2.16 -3.86
N ASN A 80 -11.95 1.63 -3.61
CA ASN A 80 -12.18 0.59 -2.60
C ASN A 80 -11.46 -0.71 -2.95
N GLN A 81 -11.53 -1.16 -4.21
CA GLN A 81 -10.86 -2.37 -4.65
C GLN A 81 -9.35 -2.29 -4.40
N TRP A 82 -8.71 -1.20 -4.84
CA TRP A 82 -7.28 -1.02 -4.64
C TRP A 82 -6.92 -0.77 -3.18
N ASN A 83 -7.78 -0.09 -2.41
CA ASN A 83 -7.57 0.08 -0.99
C ASN A 83 -7.57 -1.26 -0.22
N VAL A 84 -8.50 -2.16 -0.54
CA VAL A 84 -8.56 -3.51 0.04
C VAL A 84 -7.31 -4.31 -0.34
N ASN A 85 -6.92 -4.31 -1.63
CA ASN A 85 -5.70 -5.00 -2.08
C ASN A 85 -4.45 -4.50 -1.34
N ARG A 86 -4.31 -3.18 -1.19
CA ARG A 86 -3.19 -2.58 -0.43
C ARG A 86 -3.18 -3.04 1.02
N ALA A 87 -4.34 -3.06 1.68
CA ALA A 87 -4.45 -3.50 3.07
C ALA A 87 -4.07 -4.98 3.25
N LEU A 88 -4.53 -5.85 2.34
CA LEU A 88 -4.18 -7.28 2.35
C LEU A 88 -2.68 -7.49 2.16
N LEU A 89 -2.08 -6.83 1.17
CA LEU A 89 -0.65 -6.96 0.89
C LEU A 89 0.21 -6.38 2.02
N ALA A 90 -0.16 -5.23 2.58
CA ALA A 90 0.52 -4.66 3.74
C ALA A 90 0.45 -5.58 4.97
N SER A 91 -0.71 -6.18 5.22
CA SER A 91 -0.91 -7.11 6.34
C SER A 91 -0.10 -8.39 6.15
N LEU A 92 -0.07 -8.93 4.93
CA LEU A 92 0.73 -10.09 4.58
C LEU A 92 2.24 -9.81 4.73
N THR A 93 2.73 -8.67 4.22
CA THR A 93 4.12 -8.26 4.44
C THR A 93 4.44 -8.16 5.92
N SER A 94 3.57 -7.53 6.72
CA SER A 94 3.77 -7.41 8.17
C SER A 94 3.84 -8.78 8.85
N ALA A 95 2.91 -9.68 8.54
CA ALA A 95 2.92 -11.05 9.07
C ALA A 95 4.18 -11.82 8.70
N LEU A 96 4.64 -11.73 7.44
CA LEU A 96 5.88 -12.35 7.00
C LEU A 96 7.08 -11.80 7.77
N LEU A 97 7.20 -10.48 7.91
CA LEU A 97 8.29 -9.87 8.67
C LEU A 97 8.28 -10.27 10.15
N MET A 98 7.10 -10.37 10.78
CA MET A 98 6.97 -10.86 12.16
C MET A 98 7.39 -12.32 12.31
N VAL A 99 7.01 -13.19 11.38
CA VAL A 99 7.44 -14.60 11.39
C VAL A 99 8.95 -14.72 11.22
N LEU A 100 9.54 -13.92 10.33
CA LEU A 100 10.99 -13.90 10.11
C LEU A 100 11.74 -13.32 11.31
N LEU A 101 11.17 -12.33 12.00
CA LEU A 101 11.73 -11.78 13.24
C LEU A 101 11.86 -12.84 14.33
N CYS A 102 10.91 -13.78 14.43
CA CYS A 102 11.00 -14.90 15.37
C CYS A 102 12.07 -15.95 15.00
N GLN A 103 12.70 -15.83 13.83
CA GLN A 103 13.75 -16.72 13.33
C GLN A 103 15.14 -16.05 13.31
N LEU A 104 15.23 -14.77 13.72
CA LEU A 104 16.47 -14.02 13.83
C LEU A 104 17.29 -14.39 15.07
#